data_AF-A0A5C5XSG7-F1
#
_entry.id   AF-A0A5C5XSG7-F1
#
_cell.length_a   1.000
_cell.length_b   1.000
_cell.length_c   1.000
_cell.angle_alpha   90.00
_cell.angle_beta   90.00
_cell.angle_gamma   90.00
#
_symmetry.space_group_name_H-M   'P 1'
#
loop_
_entity.id
_entity.type
_entity.pdbx_description
1 polymer ?
#
loop_
_entity_poly.entity_id
_entity_poly.type
_entity_poly.pdbx_seq_one_letter_code
_entity_poly.pdbx_strand_id
1 'polypeptide(L)'
;MRTLILTLLLSLALLVPDLAGAERTSISLDTMTRQRCLDVLRSGLRSDDFWPSIHAAEGLTLAGHGEEVINYLTDKLAAETDDQRRCGLARELVRAGDKSQVSVMLGILAGEDSHGHIHAAESLYKVVEIGDGAALRKTFATAGNGPLKLMAAAALGRCGNPDAMLYLRESLSSKDPDALRIAAWILGRIGSAADIPLLKAQLPRCETPVQKAYIHHSLAALGDAEGHQALAENLHDRDPAIRTYAATFAGDAWATDVADSLKQLLDDENADTALRAAQSLLVLSGPAPEPADADISIKVFPATLQHPRYTEGSIITLQDGSLLFAVTEFHGSGSDFAHAHIIGRRSTDGGRTWSASRVLHANTGSMNVMSVTLRRLANGAIAMFYLQKNSHSDLTPYLRISTDEAETFGDPVQISSTPGYHVVNNDRVTELSTGRLLMPAASSPDVATDNHFRSHCFLSDDGGKTWRDGIGNVDADKRGAMEPEVVELKDGRIMMLARTQLGYPGKAYSEDGGDTWGPLTSLGVQGPEAPATVRRIPSTGDLLLIWNNTYTPGAGHGGKRTPLTAALSRDEGEAWTVVGNLESDPSRTFSYISLTFVRDRAVMSYWDQDKAGYSCRFRSLPVSWFYR
;
A
#
# COMPACT_ATOMS: atom_id res chain seq x y z
N MET A 1 22.38 -37.02 -60.73
CA MET A 1 22.91 -37.97 -59.71
C MET A 1 23.30 -37.15 -58.49
N ARG A 2 22.84 -37.34 -57.26
CA ARG A 2 21.95 -38.32 -56.62
C ARG A 2 21.61 -37.75 -55.23
N THR A 3 20.32 -37.57 -54.94
CA THR A 3 19.61 -38.01 -53.72
C THR A 3 19.97 -37.30 -52.39
N LEU A 4 19.15 -36.39 -51.86
CA LEU A 4 17.92 -36.61 -51.06
C LEU A 4 18.10 -37.61 -49.90
N ILE A 5 18.42 -37.14 -48.68
CA ILE A 5 17.95 -37.76 -47.43
C ILE A 5 17.53 -36.64 -46.47
N LEU A 6 16.21 -36.49 -46.40
CA LEU A 6 15.44 -35.80 -45.40
C LEU A 6 15.53 -36.64 -44.10
N THR A 7 16.11 -36.12 -43.02
CA THR A 7 16.01 -36.76 -41.71
C THR A 7 15.19 -35.87 -40.79
N LEU A 8 14.01 -36.39 -40.53
CA LEU A 8 12.93 -35.88 -39.68
C LEU A 8 13.44 -35.78 -38.23
N LEU A 9 13.85 -34.59 -37.77
CA LEU A 9 13.94 -34.31 -36.34
C LEU A 9 12.53 -33.90 -35.89
N LEU A 10 11.77 -34.89 -35.40
CA LEU A 10 10.63 -34.62 -34.54
C LEU A 10 11.14 -33.76 -33.38
N SER A 11 10.74 -32.49 -33.40
CA SER A 11 10.70 -31.63 -32.23
C SER A 11 9.73 -32.26 -31.24
N LEU A 12 10.22 -33.14 -30.38
CA LEU A 12 9.56 -33.41 -29.12
C LEU A 12 9.73 -32.13 -28.30
N ALA A 13 8.78 -31.21 -28.46
CA ALA A 13 8.53 -30.18 -27.48
C ALA A 13 8.18 -30.94 -26.19
N LEU A 14 9.19 -31.18 -25.35
CA LEU A 14 8.94 -31.41 -23.94
C LEU A 14 8.21 -30.14 -23.50
N LEU A 15 6.90 -30.28 -23.30
CA LEU A 15 6.15 -29.36 -22.46
C LEU A 15 6.91 -29.30 -21.14
N VAL A 16 7.74 -28.28 -20.97
CA VAL A 16 8.06 -27.80 -19.64
C VAL A 16 6.71 -27.31 -19.13
N PRO A 17 6.14 -27.94 -18.08
CA PRO A 17 4.96 -27.38 -17.47
C PRO A 17 5.33 -25.97 -17.07
N ASP A 18 4.49 -25.02 -17.47
CA ASP A 18 4.53 -23.67 -16.94
C ASP A 18 4.36 -23.81 -15.41
N LEU A 19 5.46 -23.78 -14.67
CA LEU A 19 5.47 -23.90 -13.20
C LEU A 19 4.82 -22.68 -12.54
N ALA A 20 4.37 -21.70 -13.32
CA ALA A 20 3.57 -20.56 -12.89
C ALA A 20 2.15 -20.94 -12.37
N GLY A 21 1.77 -22.22 -12.37
CA GLY A 21 0.44 -22.66 -11.96
C GLY A 21 0.35 -23.99 -11.20
N ALA A 22 1.45 -24.53 -10.68
CA ALA A 22 1.36 -25.69 -9.79
C ALA A 22 0.68 -25.27 -8.47
N GLU A 23 -0.39 -25.97 -8.08
CA GLU A 23 -1.08 -25.77 -6.81
C GLU A 23 -0.04 -25.89 -5.68
N ARG A 24 0.31 -24.75 -5.06
CA ARG A 24 1.23 -24.72 -3.91
C ARG A 24 0.52 -25.40 -2.76
N THR A 25 0.80 -26.68 -2.57
CA THR A 25 0.24 -27.45 -1.45
C THR A 25 0.96 -27.06 -0.17
N SER A 26 0.24 -27.02 0.94
CA SER A 26 0.81 -26.82 2.28
C SER A 26 1.17 -28.17 2.90
N ILE A 27 2.18 -28.20 3.77
CA ILE A 27 2.48 -29.41 4.53
C ILE A 27 1.46 -29.60 5.66
N SER A 28 1.22 -30.86 6.05
CA SER A 28 0.48 -31.15 7.29
C SER A 28 1.46 -31.39 8.43
N LEU A 29 1.28 -30.66 9.53
CA LEU A 29 1.99 -30.91 10.78
C LEU A 29 1.03 -31.58 11.78
N ASP A 30 1.43 -32.73 12.32
CA ASP A 30 0.74 -33.32 13.45
C ASP A 30 0.85 -32.41 14.69
N THR A 31 -0.06 -32.62 15.66
CA THR A 31 -0.14 -31.80 16.88
C THR A 31 1.16 -31.79 17.69
N MET A 32 1.88 -32.91 17.74
CA MET A 32 3.12 -33.05 18.52
C MET A 32 4.26 -32.26 17.86
N THR A 33 4.43 -32.40 16.55
CA THR A 33 5.43 -31.65 15.77
C THR A 33 5.14 -30.15 15.81
N ARG A 34 3.87 -29.75 15.66
CA ARG A 34 3.47 -28.33 15.78
C ARG A 34 3.80 -27.77 17.17
N GLN A 35 3.48 -28.53 18.22
CA GLN A 35 3.80 -28.12 19.60
C GLN A 35 5.32 -28.01 19.80
N ARG A 36 6.10 -28.96 19.25
CA ARG A 36 7.56 -28.93 19.30
C ARG A 36 8.13 -27.67 18.65
N CYS A 37 7.63 -27.26 17.49
CA CYS A 37 8.04 -26.00 16.86
C CYS A 37 7.76 -24.80 17.78
N LEU A 38 6.57 -24.74 18.39
CA LEU A 38 6.21 -23.67 19.32
C LEU A 38 7.09 -23.66 20.58
N ASP A 39 7.45 -24.83 21.11
CA ASP A 39 8.32 -24.93 22.28
C ASP A 39 9.74 -24.43 21.99
N VAL A 40 10.29 -24.78 20.82
CA VAL A 40 11.60 -24.28 20.33
C VAL A 40 11.58 -22.75 20.25
N LEU A 41 10.54 -22.17 19.61
CA LEU A 41 10.41 -20.72 19.49
C LEU A 41 10.19 -20.04 20.86
N ARG A 42 9.36 -20.60 21.74
CA ARG A 42 9.13 -20.06 23.09
C ARG A 42 10.38 -20.09 23.96
N SER A 43 11.23 -21.10 23.79
CA SER A 43 12.53 -21.17 24.44
C SER A 43 13.46 -20.10 23.88
N GLY A 44 13.56 -19.97 22.55
CA GLY A 44 14.36 -18.94 21.89
C GLY A 44 13.98 -17.52 22.28
N LEU A 45 12.69 -17.21 22.35
CA LEU A 45 12.18 -15.90 22.77
C LEU A 45 12.69 -15.51 24.17
N ARG A 46 12.85 -16.50 25.05
CA ARG A 46 13.32 -16.31 26.44
C ARG A 46 14.84 -16.48 26.61
N SER A 47 15.58 -16.71 25.52
CA SER A 47 17.05 -16.80 25.57
C SER A 47 17.70 -15.45 25.87
N ASP A 48 18.93 -15.50 26.40
CA ASP A 48 19.74 -14.30 26.67
C ASP A 48 20.34 -13.71 25.37
N ASP A 49 20.39 -14.50 24.30
CA ASP A 49 20.90 -14.06 23.00
C ASP A 49 19.86 -13.22 22.27
N PHE A 50 20.20 -11.95 22.07
CA PHE A 50 19.27 -10.96 21.53
C PHE A 50 18.70 -11.36 20.15
N TRP A 51 19.54 -11.66 19.15
CA TRP A 51 19.07 -11.93 17.79
C TRP A 51 18.28 -13.24 17.66
N PRO A 52 18.70 -14.37 18.26
CA PRO A 52 17.86 -15.57 18.38
C PRO A 52 16.50 -15.30 19.03
N SER A 53 16.44 -14.50 20.09
CA SER A 53 15.16 -14.08 20.72
C SER A 53 14.26 -13.32 19.75
N ILE A 54 14.82 -12.43 18.93
CA ILE A 54 14.09 -11.71 17.88
C ILE A 54 13.64 -12.64 16.74
N HIS A 55 14.46 -13.60 16.31
CA HIS A 55 14.07 -14.60 15.29
C HIS A 55 12.95 -15.52 15.79
N ALA A 56 12.96 -15.84 17.08
CA ALA A 56 11.90 -16.61 17.72
C ALA A 56 10.57 -15.85 17.76
N ALA A 57 10.60 -14.54 18.06
CA ALA A 57 9.44 -13.65 17.98
C ALA A 57 8.84 -13.58 16.57
N GLU A 58 9.69 -13.51 15.54
CA GLU A 58 9.27 -13.61 14.13
C GLU A 58 8.51 -14.92 13.89
N GLY A 59 9.06 -16.06 14.29
CA GLY A 59 8.44 -17.37 14.12
C GLY A 59 7.11 -17.52 14.86
N LEU A 60 7.01 -17.04 16.11
CA LEU A 60 5.77 -17.07 16.90
C LEU A 60 4.67 -16.22 16.26
N THR A 61 5.03 -15.04 15.76
CA THR A 61 4.11 -14.16 15.06
C THR A 61 3.54 -14.83 13.81
N LEU A 62 4.41 -15.41 12.97
CA LEU A 62 4.00 -16.15 11.78
C LEU A 62 3.12 -17.37 12.11
N ALA A 63 3.23 -17.90 13.32
CA ALA A 63 2.42 -19.00 13.83
C ALA A 63 1.07 -18.56 14.46
N GLY A 64 0.75 -17.26 14.43
CA GLY A 64 -0.50 -16.71 14.99
C GLY A 64 -0.43 -16.35 16.48
N HIS A 65 0.77 -16.26 17.06
CA HIS A 65 0.98 -15.91 18.47
C HIS A 65 1.48 -14.45 18.65
N GLY A 66 1.01 -13.53 17.82
CA GLY A 66 1.41 -12.12 17.86
C GLY A 66 1.15 -11.45 19.22
N GLU A 67 0.03 -11.74 19.87
CA GLU A 67 -0.29 -11.20 21.21
C GLU A 67 0.75 -11.62 22.27
N GLU A 68 1.25 -12.87 22.21
CA GLU A 68 2.32 -13.36 23.10
C GLU A 68 3.62 -12.56 22.88
N VAL A 69 3.93 -12.25 21.61
CA VAL A 69 5.11 -11.46 21.23
C VAL A 69 4.98 -10.00 21.68
N ILE A 70 3.81 -9.37 21.48
CA ILE A 70 3.54 -8.00 21.93
C ILE A 70 3.75 -7.90 23.45
N ASN A 71 3.07 -8.76 24.21
CA ASN A 71 3.16 -8.75 25.67
C ASN A 71 4.59 -8.94 26.20
N TYR A 72 5.44 -9.67 25.47
CA TYR A 72 6.82 -9.91 25.88
C TYR A 72 7.79 -8.79 25.47
N LEU A 73 7.58 -8.14 24.32
CA LEU A 73 8.55 -7.20 23.75
C LEU A 73 8.25 -5.73 24.06
N THR A 74 7.02 -5.34 24.38
CA THR A 74 6.64 -3.93 24.61
C THR A 74 7.51 -3.26 25.69
N ASP A 75 7.62 -3.86 26.87
CA ASP A 75 8.43 -3.30 27.96
C ASP A 75 9.93 -3.32 27.65
N LYS A 76 10.39 -4.30 26.87
CA LYS A 76 11.78 -4.38 26.43
C LYS A 76 12.14 -3.25 25.49
N LEU A 77 11.26 -2.92 24.53
CA LEU A 77 11.48 -1.79 23.64
C LEU A 77 11.51 -0.47 24.41
N ALA A 78 10.66 -0.30 25.42
CA ALA A 78 10.63 0.90 26.25
C ALA A 78 11.93 1.11 27.06
N ALA A 79 12.60 0.02 27.45
CA ALA A 79 13.84 0.05 28.23
C ALA A 79 15.12 0.05 27.38
N GLU A 80 15.04 -0.30 26.09
CA GLU A 80 16.22 -0.44 25.21
C GLU A 80 16.66 0.90 24.62
N THR A 81 17.97 1.13 24.65
CA THR A 81 18.61 2.37 24.18
C THR A 81 19.48 2.18 22.95
N ASP A 82 19.93 0.95 22.66
CA ASP A 82 20.69 0.66 21.45
C ASP A 82 19.78 0.64 20.22
N ASP A 83 20.02 1.53 19.26
CA ASP A 83 19.13 1.70 18.10
C ASP A 83 19.02 0.47 17.21
N GLN A 84 20.06 -0.38 17.12
CA GLN A 84 19.98 -1.62 16.35
C GLN A 84 19.01 -2.60 17.01
N ARG A 85 19.09 -2.74 18.33
CA ARG A 85 18.17 -3.56 19.12
C ARG A 85 16.75 -2.99 19.13
N ARG A 86 16.60 -1.67 19.25
CA ARG A 86 15.30 -0.99 19.14
C ARG A 86 14.64 -1.27 17.79
N CYS A 87 15.39 -1.25 16.69
CA CYS A 87 14.88 -1.64 15.38
C CYS A 87 14.41 -3.10 15.35
N GLY A 88 15.19 -4.03 15.93
CA GLY A 88 14.81 -5.43 16.03
C GLY A 88 13.51 -5.66 16.81
N LEU A 89 13.37 -5.03 17.97
CA LEU A 89 12.17 -5.10 18.82
C LEU A 89 10.95 -4.48 18.14
N ALA A 90 11.10 -3.24 17.64
CA ALA A 90 10.03 -2.53 16.94
C ALA A 90 9.54 -3.30 15.70
N ARG A 91 10.46 -3.89 14.92
CA ARG A 91 10.13 -4.72 13.76
C ARG A 91 9.18 -5.86 14.12
N GLU A 92 9.49 -6.61 15.17
CA GLU A 92 8.68 -7.77 15.54
C GLU A 92 7.37 -7.37 16.21
N LEU A 93 7.32 -6.24 16.92
CA LEU A 93 6.04 -5.65 17.38
C LEU A 93 5.14 -5.25 16.20
N VAL A 94 5.69 -4.61 15.16
CA VAL A 94 4.95 -4.30 13.93
C VAL A 94 4.43 -5.57 13.27
N ARG A 95 5.28 -6.60 13.16
CA ARG A 95 4.89 -7.89 12.58
C ARG A 95 3.77 -8.55 13.39
N ALA A 96 3.83 -8.44 14.71
CA ALA A 96 2.87 -9.01 15.66
C ALA A 96 1.52 -8.28 15.69
N GLY A 97 1.44 -7.09 15.09
CA GLY A 97 0.19 -6.33 14.92
C GLY A 97 0.23 -4.92 15.51
N ASP A 98 1.26 -4.53 16.24
CA ASP A 98 1.43 -3.15 16.74
C ASP A 98 2.15 -2.28 15.71
N LYS A 99 1.40 -1.84 14.70
CA LYS A 99 1.93 -0.97 13.63
C LYS A 99 2.38 0.41 14.11
N SER A 100 2.02 0.84 15.32
CA SER A 100 2.45 2.14 15.82
C SER A 100 3.99 2.22 15.98
N GLN A 101 4.64 1.07 16.15
CA GLN A 101 6.09 0.95 16.31
C GLN A 101 6.89 1.17 15.01
N VAL A 102 6.23 1.31 13.85
CA VAL A 102 6.91 1.75 12.61
C VAL A 102 7.60 3.09 12.80
N SER A 103 7.01 3.97 13.62
CA SER A 103 7.55 5.29 13.96
C SER A 103 8.95 5.24 14.57
N VAL A 104 9.28 4.18 15.33
CA VAL A 104 10.60 3.99 15.94
C VAL A 104 11.67 3.81 14.85
N MET A 105 11.40 2.94 13.87
CA MET A 105 12.34 2.66 12.78
C MET A 105 12.49 3.86 11.84
N LEU A 106 11.38 4.54 11.52
CA LEU A 106 11.42 5.76 10.71
C LEU A 106 12.17 6.89 11.43
N GLY A 107 11.96 7.04 12.74
CA GLY A 107 12.65 8.02 13.57
C GLY A 107 14.17 7.77 13.64
N ILE A 108 14.59 6.52 13.84
CA ILE A 108 16.00 6.13 13.82
C ILE A 108 16.61 6.42 12.44
N LEU A 109 15.95 6.03 11.34
CA LEU A 109 16.47 6.27 9.99
C LEU A 109 16.58 7.76 9.62
N ALA A 110 15.70 8.60 10.17
CA ALA A 110 15.69 10.03 9.94
C ALA A 110 16.64 10.81 10.88
N GLY A 111 17.18 10.15 11.92
CA GLY A 111 18.06 10.74 12.92
C GLY A 111 19.43 11.14 12.38
N GLU A 112 20.17 11.87 13.20
CA GLU A 112 21.57 12.23 12.89
C GLU A 112 22.54 11.08 13.18
N ASP A 113 22.22 10.23 14.16
CA ASP A 113 23.07 9.09 14.54
C ASP A 113 22.89 7.91 13.59
N SER A 114 23.95 7.65 12.82
CA SER A 114 23.97 6.57 11.83
C SER A 114 24.01 5.14 12.39
N HIS A 115 24.27 4.94 13.69
CA HIS A 115 24.47 3.61 14.30
C HIS A 115 23.32 2.63 14.03
N GLY A 116 22.08 3.13 13.99
CA GLY A 116 20.87 2.33 13.74
C GLY A 116 20.39 2.27 12.29
N HIS A 117 20.93 3.10 11.38
CA HIS A 117 20.31 3.35 10.07
C HIS A 117 20.16 2.10 9.19
N ILE A 118 21.17 1.21 9.18
CA ILE A 118 21.13 -0.03 8.38
C ILE A 118 20.00 -0.94 8.88
N HIS A 119 19.92 -1.16 10.20
CA HIS A 119 18.91 -1.99 10.83
C HIS A 119 17.50 -1.40 10.69
N ALA A 120 17.38 -0.07 10.72
CA ALA A 120 16.11 0.60 10.46
C ALA A 120 15.64 0.34 9.02
N ALA A 121 16.50 0.56 8.02
CA ALA A 121 16.15 0.33 6.62
C ALA A 121 15.83 -1.15 6.33
N GLU A 122 16.64 -2.08 6.87
CA GLU A 122 16.38 -3.52 6.78
C GLU A 122 15.04 -3.90 7.44
N SER A 123 14.73 -3.31 8.59
CA SER A 123 13.51 -3.64 9.32
C SER A 123 12.26 -3.13 8.61
N LEU A 124 12.30 -1.90 8.06
CA LEU A 124 11.24 -1.36 7.19
C LEU A 124 11.03 -2.23 5.94
N TYR A 125 12.12 -2.74 5.34
CA TYR A 125 12.04 -3.74 4.26
C TYR A 125 11.32 -5.02 4.71
N LYS A 126 11.65 -5.57 5.87
CA LYS A 126 11.08 -6.83 6.38
C LYS A 126 9.59 -6.72 6.70
N VAL A 127 9.12 -5.57 7.21
CA VAL A 127 7.70 -5.37 7.54
C VAL A 127 6.87 -4.73 6.43
N VAL A 128 7.51 -4.23 5.36
CA VAL A 128 6.86 -3.58 4.22
C VAL A 128 6.08 -2.32 4.61
N GLU A 129 6.56 -1.60 5.62
CA GLU A 129 5.92 -0.38 6.14
C GLU A 129 6.92 0.77 6.00
N ILE A 130 6.82 1.57 4.92
CA ILE A 130 7.79 2.62 4.59
C ILE A 130 7.32 4.03 4.95
N GLY A 131 6.15 4.17 5.59
CA GLY A 131 5.52 5.47 5.83
C GLY A 131 5.24 6.22 4.52
N ASP A 132 5.56 7.50 4.48
CA ASP A 132 5.52 8.32 3.25
C ASP A 132 6.72 8.07 2.31
N GLY A 133 7.65 7.20 2.71
CA GLY A 133 8.88 6.83 2.02
C GLY A 133 9.93 7.94 1.91
N ALA A 134 9.72 9.14 2.46
CA ALA A 134 10.63 10.28 2.29
C ALA A 134 12.03 10.00 2.86
N ALA A 135 12.10 9.44 4.07
CA ALA A 135 13.36 9.06 4.71
C ALA A 135 14.13 8.02 3.88
N LEU A 136 13.47 6.97 3.41
CA LEU A 136 14.10 5.92 2.59
C LEU A 136 14.55 6.44 1.22
N ARG A 137 13.75 7.27 0.53
CA ARG A 137 14.15 7.88 -0.74
C ARG A 137 15.36 8.79 -0.57
N LYS A 138 15.40 9.61 0.49
CA LYS A 138 16.56 10.45 0.83
C LYS A 138 17.79 9.58 1.09
N THR A 139 17.67 8.53 1.89
CA THR A 139 18.76 7.60 2.18
C THR A 139 19.27 6.91 0.92
N PHE A 140 18.38 6.41 0.07
CA PHE A 140 18.75 5.78 -1.20
C PHE A 140 19.52 6.73 -2.13
N ALA A 141 19.10 8.00 -2.19
CA ALA A 141 19.75 9.00 -3.03
C ALA A 141 21.13 9.43 -2.51
N THR A 142 21.31 9.52 -1.18
CA THR A 142 22.46 10.22 -0.57
C THR A 142 23.43 9.34 0.21
N ALA A 143 23.05 8.11 0.58
CA ALA A 143 23.90 7.25 1.37
C ALA A 143 25.20 6.89 0.63
N GLY A 144 26.34 7.23 1.24
CA GLY A 144 27.67 6.78 0.81
C GLY A 144 28.03 5.37 1.31
N ASN A 145 27.29 4.85 2.29
CA ASN A 145 27.46 3.51 2.83
C ASN A 145 26.72 2.48 1.95
N GLY A 146 27.46 1.52 1.38
CA GLY A 146 26.92 0.50 0.47
C GLY A 146 25.79 -0.34 1.07
N PRO A 147 26.00 -1.01 2.22
CA PRO A 147 24.94 -1.75 2.92
C PRO A 147 23.68 -0.94 3.22
N LEU A 148 23.82 0.30 3.71
CA LEU A 148 22.67 1.18 3.97
C LEU A 148 21.90 1.50 2.70
N LYS A 149 22.61 1.83 1.61
CA LYS A 149 21.99 2.13 0.32
C LYS A 149 21.27 0.90 -0.26
N LEU A 150 21.84 -0.29 -0.11
CA LEU A 150 21.20 -1.56 -0.50
C LEU A 150 19.93 -1.83 0.31
N MET A 151 19.93 -1.62 1.63
CA MET A 151 18.74 -1.80 2.45
C MET A 151 17.65 -0.77 2.15
N ALA A 152 18.02 0.49 1.90
CA ALA A 152 17.07 1.50 1.46
C ALA A 152 16.46 1.13 0.10
N ALA A 153 17.28 0.67 -0.85
CA ALA A 153 16.82 0.15 -2.13
C ALA A 153 15.92 -1.10 -1.95
N ALA A 154 16.24 -1.98 -1.01
CA ALA A 154 15.42 -3.16 -0.70
C ALA A 154 14.00 -2.75 -0.28
N ALA A 155 13.87 -1.84 0.69
CA ALA A 155 12.58 -1.38 1.20
C ALA A 155 11.74 -0.70 0.11
N LEU A 156 12.36 0.19 -0.68
CA LEU A 156 11.68 0.89 -1.77
C LEU A 156 11.31 -0.07 -2.92
N GLY A 157 12.22 -0.96 -3.31
CA GLY A 157 12.03 -1.95 -4.37
C GLY A 157 10.91 -2.93 -4.02
N ARG A 158 10.85 -3.39 -2.76
CA ARG A 158 9.75 -4.21 -2.25
C ARG A 158 8.39 -3.51 -2.35
N CYS A 159 8.38 -2.18 -2.30
CA CYS A 159 7.19 -1.35 -2.48
C CYS A 159 7.02 -0.84 -3.93
N GLY A 160 7.64 -1.51 -4.90
CA GLY A 160 7.43 -1.26 -6.33
C GLY A 160 8.25 -0.13 -6.95
N ASN A 161 9.31 0.37 -6.31
CA ASN A 161 10.19 1.38 -6.92
C ASN A 161 11.09 0.74 -8.01
N PRO A 162 10.96 1.16 -9.29
CA PRO A 162 11.73 0.56 -10.39
C PRO A 162 13.22 0.92 -10.35
N ASP A 163 13.59 2.13 -9.96
CA ASP A 163 14.99 2.58 -9.90
C ASP A 163 15.76 1.84 -8.79
N ALA A 164 15.08 1.60 -7.66
CA ALA A 164 15.62 0.78 -6.58
C ALA A 164 15.83 -0.68 -7.03
N MET A 165 14.87 -1.27 -7.76
CA MET A 165 15.03 -2.61 -8.34
C MET A 165 16.17 -2.70 -9.36
N LEU A 166 16.35 -1.66 -10.19
CA LEU A 166 17.49 -1.58 -11.11
C LEU A 166 18.82 -1.57 -10.35
N TYR A 167 18.94 -0.72 -9.32
CA TYR A 167 20.15 -0.65 -8.50
C TYR A 167 20.49 -1.98 -7.82
N LEU A 168 19.49 -2.72 -7.32
CA LEU A 168 19.68 -4.04 -6.71
C LEU A 168 20.23 -5.06 -7.72
N ARG A 169 19.71 -5.05 -8.95
CA ARG A 169 20.19 -5.92 -10.04
C ARG A 169 21.63 -5.58 -10.43
N GLU A 170 21.95 -4.30 -10.58
CA GLU A 170 23.31 -3.84 -10.88
C GLU A 170 24.30 -4.22 -9.77
N SER A 171 23.84 -4.21 -8.51
CA SER A 171 24.65 -4.54 -7.34
C SER A 171 25.11 -6.01 -7.30
N LEU A 172 24.47 -6.93 -8.04
CA LEU A 172 24.97 -8.29 -8.24
C LEU A 172 26.34 -8.32 -8.91
N SER A 173 26.71 -7.28 -9.66
CA SER A 173 28.02 -7.21 -10.31
C SER A 173 29.12 -6.69 -9.38
N SER A 174 28.81 -6.31 -8.14
CA SER A 174 29.78 -5.80 -7.18
C SER A 174 30.97 -6.75 -6.97
N LYS A 175 32.15 -6.17 -6.74
CA LYS A 175 33.35 -6.92 -6.35
C LYS A 175 33.40 -7.18 -4.84
N ASP A 176 32.61 -6.45 -4.07
CA ASP A 176 32.43 -6.68 -2.64
C ASP A 176 31.52 -7.91 -2.44
N PRO A 177 32.04 -9.00 -1.83
CA PRO A 177 31.24 -10.20 -1.59
C PRO A 177 30.01 -9.96 -0.72
N ASP A 178 30.06 -9.00 0.21
CA ASP A 178 28.92 -8.70 1.08
C ASP A 178 27.81 -7.97 0.32
N ALA A 179 28.17 -7.01 -0.55
CA ALA A 179 27.21 -6.35 -1.42
C ALA A 179 26.51 -7.35 -2.38
N LEU A 180 27.28 -8.27 -2.99
CA LEU A 180 26.72 -9.35 -3.82
C LEU A 180 25.75 -10.21 -3.00
N ARG A 181 26.18 -10.67 -1.82
CA ARG A 181 25.38 -11.51 -0.92
C ARG A 181 24.06 -10.83 -0.54
N ILE A 182 24.13 -9.56 -0.14
CA ILE A 182 22.95 -8.76 0.24
C ILE A 182 22.00 -8.59 -0.95
N ALA A 183 22.53 -8.20 -2.12
CA ALA A 183 21.71 -8.02 -3.32
C ALA A 183 21.01 -9.32 -3.74
N ALA A 184 21.72 -10.46 -3.69
CA ALA A 184 21.13 -11.76 -3.97
C ALA A 184 20.03 -12.13 -2.96
N TRP A 185 20.28 -11.95 -1.66
CA TRP A 185 19.31 -12.20 -0.59
C TRP A 185 18.02 -11.36 -0.77
N ILE A 186 18.16 -10.10 -1.17
CA ILE A 186 17.02 -9.21 -1.46
C ILE A 186 16.26 -9.72 -2.68
N LEU A 187 16.95 -9.93 -3.80
CA LEU A 187 16.34 -10.34 -5.06
C LEU A 187 15.67 -11.72 -4.96
N GLY A 188 16.20 -12.64 -4.15
CA GLY A 188 15.55 -13.91 -3.86
C GLY A 188 14.13 -13.75 -3.28
N ARG A 189 13.85 -12.64 -2.58
CA ARG A 189 12.55 -12.39 -1.93
C ARG A 189 11.62 -11.43 -2.65
N ILE A 190 12.17 -10.50 -3.43
CA ILE A 190 11.37 -9.45 -4.10
C ILE A 190 11.56 -9.40 -5.61
N GLY A 191 12.49 -10.19 -6.15
CA GLY A 191 12.71 -10.34 -7.58
C GLY A 191 11.66 -11.25 -8.21
N SER A 192 11.92 -11.63 -9.46
CA SER A 192 11.08 -12.57 -10.21
C SER A 192 11.93 -13.62 -10.93
N ALA A 193 11.29 -14.55 -11.62
CA ALA A 193 11.98 -15.54 -12.45
C ALA A 193 12.92 -14.90 -13.49
N ALA A 194 12.69 -13.63 -13.88
CA ALA A 194 13.57 -12.90 -14.78
C ALA A 194 14.95 -12.59 -14.17
N ASP A 195 15.10 -12.65 -12.84
CA ASP A 195 16.34 -12.39 -12.13
C ASP A 195 17.23 -13.66 -12.00
N ILE A 196 16.70 -14.85 -12.29
CA ILE A 196 17.42 -16.14 -12.21
C ILE A 196 18.72 -16.12 -13.03
N PRO A 197 18.73 -15.71 -14.32
CA PRO A 197 19.96 -15.71 -15.11
C PRO A 197 21.04 -14.78 -14.53
N LEU A 198 20.65 -13.65 -13.93
CA LEU A 198 21.57 -12.69 -13.33
C LEU A 198 22.27 -13.27 -12.10
N LEU A 199 21.53 -14.02 -11.28
CA LEU A 199 22.05 -14.71 -10.11
C LEU A 199 22.97 -15.88 -10.50
N LYS A 200 22.54 -16.72 -11.46
CA LYS A 200 23.37 -17.84 -11.95
C LYS A 200 24.72 -17.39 -12.50
N ALA A 201 24.76 -16.24 -13.17
CA ALA A 201 25.99 -15.65 -13.69
C ALA A 201 27.02 -15.31 -12.59
N GLN A 202 26.61 -15.23 -11.31
CA GLN A 202 27.51 -14.98 -10.19
C GLN A 202 28.07 -16.25 -9.54
N LEU A 203 27.53 -17.44 -9.84
CA LEU A 203 28.04 -18.69 -9.26
C LEU A 203 29.53 -18.96 -9.54
N PRO A 204 30.08 -18.71 -10.75
CA PRO A 204 31.50 -18.95 -11.04
C PRO A 204 32.47 -18.10 -10.23
N ARG A 205 32.03 -16.94 -9.70
CA ARG A 205 32.86 -16.06 -8.85
C ARG A 205 32.74 -16.36 -7.35
N CYS A 206 31.87 -17.30 -6.96
CA CYS A 206 31.70 -17.70 -5.56
C CYS A 206 32.75 -18.77 -5.21
N GLU A 207 33.76 -18.40 -4.41
CA GLU A 207 34.90 -19.26 -4.09
C GLU A 207 34.60 -20.22 -2.91
N THR A 208 33.77 -19.78 -1.98
CA THR A 208 33.45 -20.54 -0.75
C THR A 208 32.09 -21.24 -0.84
N PRO A 209 31.88 -22.37 -0.12
CA PRO A 209 30.58 -23.03 -0.02
C PRO A 209 29.48 -22.08 0.46
N VAL A 210 29.79 -21.24 1.46
CA VAL A 210 28.89 -20.24 2.03
C VAL A 210 28.42 -19.23 0.97
N GLN A 211 29.33 -18.68 0.15
CA GLN A 211 28.97 -17.77 -0.94
C GLN A 211 28.03 -18.42 -1.97
N LYS A 212 28.29 -19.68 -2.33
CA LYS A 212 27.43 -20.44 -3.25
C LYS A 212 26.05 -20.69 -2.66
N ALA A 213 25.97 -21.04 -1.37
CA ALA A 213 24.72 -21.24 -0.67
C ALA A 213 23.82 -19.99 -0.74
N TYR A 214 24.40 -18.79 -0.54
CA TYR A 214 23.65 -17.54 -0.64
C TYR A 214 22.95 -17.35 -1.99
N ILE A 215 23.65 -17.66 -3.09
CA ILE A 215 23.08 -17.56 -4.44
C ILE A 215 22.07 -18.68 -4.70
N HIS A 216 22.39 -19.93 -4.36
CA HIS A 216 21.50 -21.07 -4.56
C HIS A 216 20.18 -20.94 -3.83
N HIS A 217 20.18 -20.48 -2.58
CA HIS A 217 18.94 -20.30 -1.82
C HIS A 217 18.09 -19.16 -2.36
N SER A 218 18.72 -18.08 -2.85
CA SER A 218 18.02 -16.99 -3.55
C SER A 218 17.40 -17.48 -4.87
N LEU A 219 18.10 -18.35 -5.59
CA LEU A 219 17.59 -19.03 -6.79
C LEU A 219 16.39 -19.94 -6.45
N ALA A 220 16.48 -20.71 -5.36
CA ALA A 220 15.38 -21.55 -4.88
C ALA A 220 14.12 -20.72 -4.62
N ALA A 221 14.25 -19.56 -3.94
CA ALA A 221 13.13 -18.67 -3.66
C ALA A 221 12.47 -18.07 -4.91
N LEU A 222 13.22 -17.97 -6.02
CA LEU A 222 12.70 -17.55 -7.33
C LEU A 222 12.14 -18.72 -8.16
N GLY A 223 12.16 -19.96 -7.64
CA GLY A 223 11.65 -21.16 -8.30
C GLY A 223 12.65 -21.90 -9.19
N ASP A 224 13.96 -21.66 -9.05
CA ASP A 224 14.98 -22.39 -9.79
C ASP A 224 15.23 -23.80 -9.21
N ALA A 225 15.19 -24.82 -10.07
CA ALA A 225 15.31 -26.21 -9.65
C ALA A 225 16.70 -26.59 -9.10
N GLU A 226 17.77 -26.04 -9.66
CA GLU A 226 19.14 -26.29 -9.17
C GLU A 226 19.35 -25.62 -7.81
N GLY A 227 18.86 -24.38 -7.66
CA GLY A 227 18.81 -23.69 -6.38
C GLY A 227 18.04 -24.48 -5.32
N HIS A 228 16.88 -25.04 -5.67
CA HIS A 228 16.07 -25.87 -4.78
C HIS A 228 16.80 -27.15 -4.35
N GLN A 229 17.42 -27.87 -5.29
CA GLN A 229 18.20 -29.06 -4.97
C GLN A 229 19.35 -28.72 -4.00
N ALA A 230 20.11 -27.66 -4.28
CA ALA A 230 21.19 -27.22 -3.40
C ALA A 230 20.67 -26.75 -2.03
N LEU A 231 19.47 -26.16 -1.97
CA LEU A 231 18.82 -25.82 -0.70
C LEU A 231 18.57 -27.08 0.14
N ALA A 232 18.01 -28.12 -0.47
CA ALA A 232 17.74 -29.40 0.21
C ALA A 232 19.03 -30.07 0.72
N GLU A 233 20.10 -30.07 -0.08
CA GLU A 233 21.42 -30.58 0.32
C GLU A 233 22.01 -29.78 1.49
N ASN A 234 21.91 -28.45 1.44
CA ASN A 234 22.48 -27.53 2.42
C ASN A 234 21.81 -27.60 3.81
N LEU A 235 20.61 -28.18 3.93
CA LEU A 235 19.99 -28.47 5.24
C LEU A 235 20.78 -29.48 6.07
N HIS A 236 21.69 -30.24 5.44
CA HIS A 236 22.52 -31.25 6.09
C HIS A 236 24.02 -30.87 6.14
N ASP A 237 24.36 -29.61 5.80
CA ASP A 237 25.76 -29.15 5.80
C ASP A 237 26.37 -29.18 7.20
N ARG A 238 27.69 -29.32 7.32
CA ARG A 238 28.37 -29.29 8.62
C ARG A 238 28.48 -27.88 9.19
N ASP A 239 28.52 -26.87 8.33
CA ASP A 239 28.54 -25.47 8.73
C ASP A 239 27.13 -25.02 9.17
N PRO A 240 26.94 -24.65 10.44
CA PRO A 240 25.64 -24.20 10.93
C PRO A 240 25.12 -22.94 10.22
N ALA A 241 26.00 -22.07 9.68
CA ALA A 241 25.57 -20.89 8.94
C ALA A 241 24.87 -21.27 7.63
N ILE A 242 25.36 -22.31 6.94
CA ILE A 242 24.74 -22.83 5.71
C ILE A 242 23.39 -23.49 6.04
N ARG A 243 23.34 -24.32 7.09
CA ARG A 243 22.08 -24.97 7.53
C ARG A 243 21.02 -23.96 7.96
N THR A 244 21.38 -22.96 8.77
CA THR A 244 20.48 -21.90 9.24
C THR A 244 19.87 -21.13 8.07
N TYR A 245 20.71 -20.77 7.10
CA TYR A 245 20.29 -19.99 5.95
C TYR A 245 19.41 -20.83 4.99
N ALA A 246 19.76 -22.11 4.79
CA ALA A 246 18.92 -23.07 4.06
C ALA A 246 17.54 -23.24 4.73
N ALA A 247 17.51 -23.42 6.05
CA ALA A 247 16.28 -23.55 6.81
C ALA A 247 15.39 -22.29 6.69
N THR A 248 15.98 -21.10 6.69
CA THR A 248 15.26 -19.83 6.47
C THR A 248 14.61 -19.79 5.09
N PHE A 249 15.40 -20.06 4.04
CA PHE A 249 14.93 -19.98 2.66
C PHE A 249 14.00 -21.13 2.26
N ALA A 250 13.98 -22.24 3.00
CA ALA A 250 13.00 -23.31 2.76
C ALA A 250 11.56 -22.78 2.85
N GLY A 251 11.29 -21.89 3.82
CA GLY A 251 10.01 -21.20 3.93
C GLY A 251 9.78 -20.20 2.78
N ASP A 252 10.77 -19.38 2.45
CA ASP A 252 10.68 -18.37 1.36
C ASP A 252 10.46 -19.02 -0.02
N ALA A 253 11.12 -20.16 -0.28
CA ALA A 253 11.00 -20.93 -1.52
C ALA A 253 9.76 -21.82 -1.57
N TRP A 254 8.97 -21.87 -0.50
CA TRP A 254 7.86 -22.81 -0.35
C TRP A 254 8.27 -24.28 -0.60
N ALA A 255 9.45 -24.66 -0.09
CA ALA A 255 10.06 -25.97 -0.29
C ALA A 255 9.39 -27.04 0.61
N THR A 256 8.21 -27.50 0.24
CA THR A 256 7.43 -28.44 1.06
C THR A 256 8.01 -29.84 1.15
N ASP A 257 8.80 -30.25 0.14
CA ASP A 257 9.44 -31.56 0.05
C ASP A 257 10.59 -31.75 1.06
N VAL A 258 11.15 -30.66 1.61
CA VAL A 258 12.22 -30.73 2.63
C VAL A 258 11.71 -30.74 4.07
N ALA A 259 10.39 -30.89 4.28
CA ALA A 259 9.78 -30.83 5.60
C ALA A 259 10.36 -31.84 6.60
N ASP A 260 10.71 -33.06 6.17
CA ASP A 260 11.29 -34.06 7.07
C ASP A 260 12.72 -33.70 7.50
N SER A 261 13.52 -33.07 6.62
CA SER A 261 14.83 -32.50 6.98
C SER A 261 14.67 -31.35 7.99
N LEU A 262 13.69 -30.47 7.79
CA LEU A 262 13.40 -29.40 8.75
C LEU A 262 12.97 -29.94 10.13
N LYS A 263 12.19 -31.03 10.18
CA LYS A 263 11.82 -31.67 11.45
C LYS A 263 13.04 -32.17 12.23
N GLN A 264 14.03 -32.74 11.54
CA GLN A 264 15.28 -33.18 12.18
C GLN A 264 16.07 -32.01 12.77
N LEU A 265 16.05 -30.85 12.10
CA LEU A 265 16.74 -29.65 12.56
C LEU A 265 16.11 -29.00 13.80
N LEU A 266 14.92 -29.41 14.25
CA LEU A 266 14.35 -28.96 15.52
C LEU A 266 15.21 -29.31 16.74
N ASP A 267 16.07 -30.32 16.60
CA ASP A 267 17.02 -30.77 17.63
C ASP A 267 18.48 -30.41 17.29
N ASP A 268 18.70 -29.47 16.36
CA ASP A 268 20.05 -29.01 15.99
C ASP A 268 20.76 -28.36 17.19
N GLU A 269 22.07 -28.61 17.31
CA GLU A 269 22.90 -28.02 18.38
C GLU A 269 23.03 -26.49 18.26
N ASN A 270 22.89 -25.96 17.04
CA ASN A 270 22.82 -24.53 16.80
C ASN A 270 21.38 -24.05 16.97
N ALA A 271 21.16 -23.21 17.99
CA ALA A 271 19.84 -22.70 18.32
C ALA A 271 19.17 -21.95 17.15
N ASP A 272 19.92 -21.16 16.36
CA ASP A 272 19.32 -20.40 15.27
C ASP A 272 18.85 -21.31 14.13
N THR A 273 19.59 -22.38 13.82
CA THR A 273 19.14 -23.43 12.89
C THR A 273 17.79 -24.01 13.34
N ALA A 274 17.66 -24.39 14.61
CA ALA A 274 16.43 -24.96 15.16
C ALA A 274 15.26 -23.96 15.11
N LEU A 275 15.51 -22.68 15.41
CA LEU A 275 14.51 -21.61 15.33
C LEU A 275 14.02 -21.41 13.89
N ARG A 276 14.93 -21.35 12.92
CA ARG A 276 14.59 -21.18 11.49
C ARG A 276 13.88 -22.40 10.94
N ALA A 277 14.24 -23.61 11.37
CA ALA A 277 13.53 -24.82 11.01
C ALA A 277 12.09 -24.83 11.56
N ALA A 278 11.91 -24.47 12.83
CA ALA A 278 10.59 -24.34 13.45
C ALA A 278 9.72 -23.30 12.74
N GLN A 279 10.29 -22.12 12.44
CA GLN A 279 9.62 -21.07 11.67
C GLN A 279 9.17 -21.58 10.30
N SER A 280 10.09 -22.18 9.52
CA SER A 280 9.77 -22.64 8.15
C SER A 280 8.75 -23.76 8.13
N LEU A 281 8.78 -24.71 9.08
CA LEU A 281 7.72 -25.72 9.20
C LEU A 281 6.34 -25.08 9.42
N LEU A 282 6.25 -24.08 10.30
CA LEU A 282 5.00 -23.39 10.58
C LEU A 282 4.51 -22.59 9.35
N VAL A 283 5.41 -21.88 8.67
CA VAL A 283 5.11 -21.16 7.41
C VAL A 283 4.58 -22.11 6.35
N LEU A 284 5.28 -23.22 6.07
CA LEU A 284 4.89 -24.20 5.06
C LEU A 284 3.58 -24.93 5.40
N SER A 285 3.20 -24.95 6.69
CA SER A 285 1.91 -25.52 7.14
C SER A 285 0.74 -24.52 7.06
N GLY A 286 1.04 -23.24 6.85
CA GLY A 286 0.07 -22.18 6.66
C GLY A 286 -0.49 -22.14 5.23
N PRO A 287 -1.41 -21.20 4.93
CA PRO A 287 -1.89 -21.01 3.57
C PRO A 287 -0.75 -20.59 2.65
N ALA A 288 -0.76 -21.09 1.41
CA ALA A 288 0.23 -20.70 0.41
C ALA A 288 0.20 -19.18 0.17
N PRO A 289 1.36 -18.54 -0.08
CA PRO A 289 1.41 -17.12 -0.38
C PRO A 289 0.73 -16.86 -1.73
N GLU A 290 -0.21 -15.93 -1.70
CA GLU A 290 -0.92 -15.43 -2.89
C GLU A 290 0.03 -14.72 -3.87
N PRO A 291 -0.27 -14.71 -5.18
CA PRO A 291 0.53 -13.97 -6.16
C PRO A 291 0.63 -12.48 -5.81
N ALA A 292 1.86 -11.97 -5.73
CA ALA A 292 2.13 -10.58 -5.38
C ALA A 292 1.59 -9.58 -6.43
N ASP A 293 1.49 -10.02 -7.69
CA ASP A 293 1.10 -9.22 -8.84
C ASP A 293 -0.41 -9.23 -9.15
N ALA A 294 -1.22 -9.91 -8.34
CA ALA A 294 -2.65 -10.05 -8.56
C ALA A 294 -3.38 -8.70 -8.67
N ASP A 295 -4.34 -8.59 -9.58
CA ASP A 295 -5.30 -7.49 -9.67
C ASP A 295 -6.59 -7.87 -8.94
N ILE A 296 -6.78 -7.33 -7.73
CA ILE A 296 -7.97 -7.63 -6.92
C ILE A 296 -9.01 -6.58 -7.25
N SER A 297 -10.14 -6.96 -7.87
CA SER A 297 -11.20 -6.01 -8.26
C SER A 297 -12.59 -6.58 -7.96
N ILE A 298 -13.29 -5.99 -6.99
CA ILE A 298 -14.55 -6.53 -6.43
C ILE A 298 -15.59 -5.42 -6.27
N LYS A 299 -16.83 -5.65 -6.70
CA LYS A 299 -17.98 -4.82 -6.33
C LYS A 299 -18.37 -5.13 -4.88
N VAL A 300 -17.80 -4.38 -3.93
CA VAL A 300 -18.07 -4.57 -2.50
C VAL A 300 -19.50 -4.19 -2.16
N PHE A 301 -19.99 -3.11 -2.76
CA PHE A 301 -21.34 -2.62 -2.57
C PHE A 301 -22.09 -2.63 -3.92
N PRO A 302 -22.71 -3.76 -4.30
CA PRO A 302 -23.50 -3.83 -5.53
C PRO A 302 -24.81 -3.05 -5.36
N ALA A 303 -25.14 -2.20 -6.34
CA ALA A 303 -26.41 -1.49 -6.38
C ALA A 303 -27.60 -2.46 -6.42
N THR A 304 -28.69 -2.08 -5.77
CA THR A 304 -29.95 -2.83 -5.71
C THR A 304 -31.13 -1.91 -5.95
N LEU A 305 -32.34 -2.46 -6.13
CA LEU A 305 -33.55 -1.62 -6.23
C LEU A 305 -33.81 -0.80 -4.96
N GLN A 306 -33.48 -1.35 -3.79
CA GLN A 306 -33.66 -0.64 -2.51
C GLN A 306 -32.57 0.42 -2.30
N HIS A 307 -31.33 0.08 -2.66
CA HIS A 307 -30.15 0.93 -2.55
C HIS A 307 -29.51 1.11 -3.93
N PRO A 308 -30.03 2.03 -4.76
CA PRO A 308 -29.61 2.15 -6.16
C PRO A 308 -28.25 2.82 -6.32
N ARG A 309 -27.66 3.36 -5.25
CA ARG A 309 -26.40 4.09 -5.30
C ARG A 309 -25.55 3.88 -4.05
N TYR A 310 -24.33 3.43 -4.30
CA TYR A 310 -23.21 3.42 -3.37
C TYR A 310 -22.06 4.20 -3.99
N THR A 311 -21.77 5.40 -3.47
CA THR A 311 -20.78 6.31 -4.04
C THR A 311 -19.93 6.96 -2.96
N GLU A 312 -18.91 7.71 -3.39
CA GLU A 312 -18.07 8.52 -2.51
C GLU A 312 -17.39 7.70 -1.41
N GLY A 313 -16.66 6.64 -1.81
CA GLY A 313 -16.02 5.73 -0.87
C GLY A 313 -14.69 6.25 -0.32
N SER A 314 -14.29 5.81 0.88
CA SER A 314 -12.95 6.05 1.42
C SER A 314 -12.46 4.81 2.17
N ILE A 315 -11.18 4.49 2.03
CA ILE A 315 -10.55 3.28 2.56
C ILE A 315 -9.40 3.67 3.49
N ILE A 316 -9.33 3.05 4.65
CA ILE A 316 -8.25 3.23 5.61
C ILE A 316 -7.75 1.88 6.14
N THR A 317 -6.46 1.82 6.45
CA THR A 317 -5.84 0.67 7.14
C THR A 317 -5.93 0.88 8.65
N LEU A 318 -6.41 -0.14 9.35
CA LEU A 318 -6.46 -0.20 10.81
C LEU A 318 -5.11 -0.70 11.38
N GLN A 319 -4.90 -0.53 12.69
CA GLN A 319 -3.65 -0.93 13.35
C GLN A 319 -3.35 -2.43 13.20
N ASP A 320 -4.36 -3.29 13.23
CA ASP A 320 -4.20 -4.73 13.01
C ASP A 320 -3.89 -5.11 11.54
N GLY A 321 -3.83 -4.13 10.64
CA GLY A 321 -3.58 -4.32 9.21
C GLY A 321 -4.81 -4.62 8.37
N SER A 322 -5.99 -4.74 8.97
CA SER A 322 -7.24 -4.86 8.23
C SER A 322 -7.62 -3.54 7.54
N LEU A 323 -8.46 -3.62 6.51
CA LEU A 323 -8.99 -2.47 5.79
C LEU A 323 -10.41 -2.18 6.26
N LEU A 324 -10.73 -0.91 6.51
CA LEU A 324 -12.09 -0.39 6.62
C LEU A 324 -12.43 0.38 5.34
N PHE A 325 -13.51 -0.02 4.67
CA PHE A 325 -14.04 0.65 3.49
C PHE A 325 -15.40 1.25 3.81
N ALA A 326 -15.46 2.58 3.89
CA ALA A 326 -16.68 3.35 4.09
C ALA A 326 -17.27 3.87 2.77
N VAL A 327 -18.59 3.96 2.69
CA VAL A 327 -19.32 4.46 1.50
C VAL A 327 -20.63 5.15 1.90
N THR A 328 -21.11 6.09 1.09
CA THR A 328 -22.48 6.61 1.18
C THR A 328 -23.46 5.60 0.58
N GLU A 329 -24.44 5.11 1.35
CA GLU A 329 -25.55 4.26 0.87
C GLU A 329 -26.82 5.10 0.73
N PHE A 330 -27.32 5.24 -0.50
CA PHE A 330 -28.54 5.99 -0.80
C PHE A 330 -29.76 5.06 -0.87
N HIS A 331 -30.92 5.55 -0.41
CA HIS A 331 -32.17 4.79 -0.33
C HIS A 331 -33.19 5.26 -1.36
N GLY A 332 -33.80 4.29 -2.07
CA GLY A 332 -34.95 4.49 -2.97
C GLY A 332 -34.67 5.26 -4.27
N SER A 333 -33.66 6.13 -4.32
CA SER A 333 -33.28 6.90 -5.50
C SER A 333 -31.76 7.13 -5.56
N GLY A 334 -31.21 7.22 -6.77
CA GLY A 334 -29.79 7.57 -7.00
C GLY A 334 -29.50 9.07 -6.98
N SER A 335 -30.49 9.90 -6.67
CA SER A 335 -30.35 11.36 -6.58
C SER A 335 -29.36 11.77 -5.50
N ASP A 336 -28.57 12.84 -5.76
CA ASP A 336 -27.71 13.48 -4.75
C ASP A 336 -28.49 14.01 -3.53
N PHE A 337 -29.81 14.16 -3.64
CA PHE A 337 -30.70 14.65 -2.57
C PHE A 337 -31.54 13.54 -1.93
N ALA A 338 -31.36 12.28 -2.35
CA ALA A 338 -32.07 11.16 -1.72
C ALA A 338 -31.54 10.90 -0.31
N HIS A 339 -32.36 10.26 0.53
CA HIS A 339 -31.96 9.85 1.87
C HIS A 339 -30.74 8.95 1.81
N ALA A 340 -29.71 9.25 2.61
CA ALA A 340 -28.48 8.47 2.63
C ALA A 340 -27.78 8.54 3.98
N HIS A 341 -26.96 7.53 4.25
CA HIS A 341 -26.12 7.43 5.43
C HIS A 341 -24.75 6.81 5.08
N ILE A 342 -23.82 6.78 6.04
CA ILE A 342 -22.49 6.21 5.81
C ILE A 342 -22.41 4.84 6.48
N ILE A 343 -22.06 3.83 5.69
CA ILE A 343 -21.83 2.46 6.14
C ILE A 343 -20.38 2.03 5.87
N GLY A 344 -19.93 0.98 6.54
CA GLY A 344 -18.60 0.42 6.37
C GLY A 344 -18.58 -1.10 6.33
N ARG A 345 -17.58 -1.65 5.64
CA ARG A 345 -17.21 -3.07 5.68
C ARG A 345 -15.72 -3.23 5.97
N ARG A 346 -15.35 -4.33 6.63
CA ARG A 346 -13.97 -4.65 6.99
C ARG A 346 -13.44 -5.81 6.16
N SER A 347 -12.15 -5.79 5.84
CA SER A 347 -11.44 -6.89 5.20
C SER A 347 -10.14 -7.20 5.93
N THR A 348 -9.89 -8.47 6.23
CA THR A 348 -8.67 -8.96 6.91
C THR A 348 -7.69 -9.65 5.95
N ASP A 349 -7.98 -9.67 4.64
CA ASP A 349 -7.24 -10.42 3.61
C ASP A 349 -6.81 -9.54 2.42
N GLY A 350 -6.66 -8.24 2.66
CA GLY A 350 -6.24 -7.26 1.65
C GLY A 350 -7.32 -6.90 0.65
N GLY A 351 -8.60 -7.05 1.02
CA GLY A 351 -9.76 -6.65 0.24
C GLY A 351 -10.34 -7.74 -0.65
N ARG A 352 -9.96 -9.01 -0.46
CA ARG A 352 -10.48 -10.16 -1.21
C ARG A 352 -11.86 -10.59 -0.71
N THR A 353 -12.04 -10.58 0.61
CA THR A 353 -13.33 -10.80 1.25
C THR A 353 -13.67 -9.63 2.18
N TRP A 354 -14.97 -9.44 2.40
CA TRP A 354 -15.51 -8.30 3.14
C TRP A 354 -16.60 -8.77 4.10
N SER A 355 -16.60 -8.20 5.30
CA SER A 355 -17.61 -8.44 6.32
C SER A 355 -19.01 -7.98 5.88
N ALA A 356 -20.02 -8.29 6.71
CA ALA A 356 -21.30 -7.60 6.64
C ALA A 356 -21.13 -6.08 6.86
N SER A 357 -22.05 -5.28 6.30
CA SER A 357 -22.08 -3.84 6.49
C SER A 357 -22.44 -3.47 7.92
N ARG A 358 -21.85 -2.40 8.46
CA ARG A 358 -22.30 -1.69 9.66
C ARG A 358 -22.50 -0.21 9.38
N VAL A 359 -23.41 0.44 10.11
CA VAL A 359 -23.58 1.90 10.03
C VAL A 359 -22.44 2.58 10.78
N LEU A 360 -21.69 3.46 10.10
CA LEU A 360 -20.66 4.30 10.72
C LEU A 360 -21.23 5.65 11.13
N HIS A 361 -22.16 6.19 10.32
CA HIS A 361 -22.84 7.43 10.63
C HIS A 361 -24.25 7.41 10.05
N ALA A 362 -25.25 7.45 10.93
CA ALA A 362 -26.65 7.61 10.55
C ALA A 362 -26.90 8.99 9.94
N ASN A 363 -27.99 9.12 9.19
CA ASN A 363 -28.40 10.41 8.64
C ASN A 363 -28.82 11.39 9.75
N THR A 364 -28.10 12.50 9.87
CA THR A 364 -28.42 13.62 10.75
C THR A 364 -28.90 14.85 10.00
N GLY A 365 -28.84 14.83 8.66
CA GLY A 365 -29.33 15.90 7.80
C GLY A 365 -30.81 15.75 7.47
N SER A 366 -31.43 16.84 7.03
CA SER A 366 -32.81 16.82 6.54
C SER A 366 -32.96 16.00 5.25
N MET A 367 -31.87 15.84 4.49
CA MET A 367 -31.82 15.02 3.29
C MET A 367 -30.88 13.83 3.49
N ASN A 368 -29.58 14.06 3.67
CA ASN A 368 -28.60 12.99 3.82
C ASN A 368 -27.31 13.40 4.52
N VAL A 369 -26.50 12.39 4.82
CA VAL A 369 -25.05 12.52 5.08
C VAL A 369 -24.27 11.73 4.03
N MET A 370 -23.20 12.32 3.48
CA MET A 370 -22.50 11.77 2.31
C MET A 370 -21.02 12.20 2.22
N SER A 371 -20.33 11.80 1.15
CA SER A 371 -18.95 12.22 0.83
C SER A 371 -17.91 11.92 1.91
N VAL A 372 -17.79 10.66 2.32
CA VAL A 372 -16.89 10.28 3.41
C VAL A 372 -15.40 10.42 3.03
N THR A 373 -14.60 10.96 3.95
CA THR A 373 -13.13 10.82 3.97
C THR A 373 -12.72 10.24 5.32
N LEU A 374 -12.00 9.12 5.31
CA LEU A 374 -11.32 8.57 6.50
C LEU A 374 -9.84 8.93 6.44
N ARG A 375 -9.30 9.51 7.51
CA ARG A 375 -7.88 9.86 7.59
C ARG A 375 -7.31 9.57 8.97
N ARG A 376 -6.17 8.89 9.02
CA ARG A 376 -5.37 8.79 10.25
C ARG A 376 -4.60 10.09 10.41
N LEU A 377 -4.79 10.76 11.53
CA LEU A 377 -4.09 12.00 11.88
C LEU A 377 -2.73 11.66 12.50
N ALA A 378 -1.82 12.64 12.56
CA ALA A 378 -0.50 12.47 13.16
C ALA A 378 -0.53 11.98 14.63
N ASN A 379 -1.61 12.25 15.38
CA ASN A 379 -1.80 11.76 16.74
C ASN A 379 -2.31 10.31 16.84
N GLY A 380 -2.46 9.61 15.70
CA GLY A 380 -2.92 8.23 15.60
C GLY A 380 -4.44 8.05 15.51
N ALA A 381 -5.24 9.08 15.84
CA ALA A 381 -6.70 9.02 15.76
C ALA A 381 -7.19 8.95 14.31
N ILE A 382 -8.39 8.38 14.10
CA ILE A 382 -9.04 8.35 12.79
C ILE A 382 -10.10 9.45 12.73
N ALA A 383 -9.92 10.38 11.80
CA ALA A 383 -10.90 11.39 11.45
C ALA A 383 -11.84 10.88 10.36
N MET A 384 -13.16 11.01 10.59
CA MET A 384 -14.20 10.84 9.59
C MET A 384 -14.77 12.21 9.23
N PHE A 385 -14.48 12.67 8.02
CA PHE A 385 -15.09 13.85 7.43
C PHE A 385 -16.29 13.44 6.59
N TYR A 386 -17.34 14.23 6.63
CA TYR A 386 -18.56 14.00 5.86
C TYR A 386 -19.28 15.32 5.61
N LEU A 387 -20.24 15.28 4.69
CA LEU A 387 -21.14 16.40 4.44
C LEU A 387 -22.52 16.08 5.00
N GLN A 388 -23.16 17.05 5.63
CA GLN A 388 -24.56 17.00 6.00
C GLN A 388 -25.37 17.88 5.06
N LYS A 389 -26.34 17.30 4.37
CA LYS A 389 -27.20 17.99 3.41
C LYS A 389 -28.58 18.22 4.00
N ASN A 390 -28.99 19.47 4.00
CA ASN A 390 -30.32 19.88 4.45
C ASN A 390 -31.18 20.45 3.31
N SER A 391 -30.56 21.13 2.34
CA SER A 391 -31.27 21.75 1.21
C SER A 391 -30.33 21.98 0.01
N HIS A 392 -30.80 22.72 -1.01
CA HIS A 392 -29.98 23.15 -2.14
C HIS A 392 -29.01 24.30 -1.78
N SER A 393 -29.20 24.94 -0.61
CA SER A 393 -28.38 26.05 -0.09
C SER A 393 -27.74 25.74 1.26
N ASP A 394 -27.86 24.50 1.74
CA ASP A 394 -27.24 24.04 2.98
C ASP A 394 -26.66 22.63 2.79
N LEU A 395 -25.35 22.63 2.51
CA LEU A 395 -24.48 21.46 2.53
C LEU A 395 -23.24 21.82 3.35
N THR A 396 -23.22 21.34 4.59
CA THR A 396 -22.22 21.74 5.58
C THR A 396 -21.26 20.58 5.87
N PRO A 397 -19.93 20.80 5.83
CA PRO A 397 -18.94 19.79 6.19
C PRO A 397 -18.77 19.66 7.71
N TYR A 398 -18.57 18.42 8.15
CA TYR A 398 -18.35 18.03 9.54
C TYR A 398 -17.19 17.04 9.68
N LEU A 399 -16.62 17.01 10.87
CA LEU A 399 -15.60 16.07 11.31
C LEU A 399 -16.09 15.32 12.56
N ARG A 400 -15.81 14.02 12.64
CA ARG A 400 -15.85 13.24 13.88
C ARG A 400 -14.56 12.47 14.07
N ILE A 401 -14.11 12.32 15.32
CA ILE A 401 -12.85 11.66 15.66
C ILE A 401 -13.12 10.31 16.33
N SER A 402 -12.36 9.29 15.95
CA SER A 402 -12.27 7.99 16.60
C SER A 402 -10.88 7.80 17.22
N THR A 403 -10.85 7.25 18.43
CA THR A 403 -9.61 6.84 19.14
C THR A 403 -9.54 5.32 19.36
N ASP A 404 -10.49 4.59 18.79
CA ASP A 404 -10.70 3.15 18.94
C ASP A 404 -10.76 2.45 17.57
N GLU A 405 -9.91 2.87 16.63
CA GLU A 405 -9.79 2.27 15.29
C GLU A 405 -11.10 2.25 14.49
N ALA A 406 -11.83 3.37 14.55
CA ALA A 406 -13.12 3.60 13.89
C ALA A 406 -14.26 2.69 14.38
N GLU A 407 -14.13 2.03 15.53
CA GLU A 407 -15.25 1.32 16.15
C GLU A 407 -16.35 2.31 16.56
N THR A 408 -15.99 3.42 17.20
CA THR A 408 -16.90 4.53 17.52
C THR A 408 -16.33 5.88 17.09
N PHE A 409 -17.21 6.87 16.91
CA PHE A 409 -16.85 8.25 16.57
C PHE A 409 -17.48 9.20 17.58
N GLY A 410 -16.70 10.17 18.07
CA GLY A 410 -17.14 11.18 19.03
C GLY A 410 -18.13 12.20 18.46
N ASP A 411 -18.32 13.30 19.18
CA ASP A 411 -19.22 14.37 18.79
C ASP A 411 -18.77 15.09 17.50
N PRO A 412 -19.71 15.61 16.69
CA PRO A 412 -19.38 16.30 15.46
C PRO A 412 -18.80 17.70 15.70
N VAL A 413 -17.75 18.02 14.96
CA VAL A 413 -17.18 19.37 14.82
C VAL A 413 -17.62 19.92 13.47
N GLN A 414 -18.35 21.04 13.47
CA GLN A 414 -18.72 21.75 12.25
C GLN A 414 -17.50 22.47 11.67
N ILE A 415 -17.24 22.27 10.37
CA ILE A 415 -16.04 22.80 9.70
C ILE A 415 -16.30 24.17 9.07
N SER A 416 -17.44 24.33 8.40
CA SER A 416 -17.82 25.62 7.81
C SER A 416 -18.72 26.40 8.76
N SER A 417 -18.41 27.66 9.04
CA SER A 417 -19.35 28.62 9.65
C SER A 417 -20.10 29.46 8.61
N THR A 418 -19.70 29.37 7.34
CA THR A 418 -20.25 30.15 6.24
C THR A 418 -21.51 29.45 5.71
N PRO A 419 -22.65 30.15 5.52
CA PRO A 419 -23.83 29.57 4.89
C PRO A 419 -23.60 29.26 3.41
N GLY A 420 -24.16 28.16 2.93
CA GLY A 420 -24.16 27.80 1.51
C GLY A 420 -24.06 26.30 1.28
N TYR A 421 -23.76 25.96 0.02
CA TYR A 421 -23.61 24.60 -0.46
C TYR A 421 -22.14 24.29 -0.71
N HIS A 422 -21.47 23.64 0.25
CA HIS A 422 -20.04 23.35 0.23
C HIS A 422 -19.78 21.89 -0.13
N VAL A 423 -19.46 21.64 -1.41
CA VAL A 423 -19.16 20.29 -1.91
C VAL A 423 -17.71 19.93 -1.59
N VAL A 424 -17.53 18.81 -0.92
CA VAL A 424 -16.24 18.13 -0.78
C VAL A 424 -16.37 16.74 -1.37
N ASN A 425 -15.43 16.37 -2.24
CA ASN A 425 -15.43 15.03 -2.81
C ASN A 425 -14.91 14.00 -1.79
N ASN A 426 -15.15 12.70 -1.99
CA ASN A 426 -14.64 11.66 -1.11
C ASN A 426 -13.12 11.63 -1.08
N ASP A 427 -12.54 11.22 0.04
CA ASP A 427 -11.09 11.02 0.17
C ASP A 427 -10.28 12.26 -0.25
N ARG A 428 -10.60 13.47 0.26
CA ARG A 428 -9.96 14.72 -0.18
C ARG A 428 -9.22 15.54 0.87
N VAL A 429 -9.44 15.25 2.15
CA VAL A 429 -8.80 16.02 3.22
C VAL A 429 -7.32 15.65 3.33
N THR A 430 -6.46 16.66 3.32
CA THR A 430 -4.99 16.52 3.37
C THR A 430 -4.41 17.13 4.63
N GLU A 431 -3.55 16.39 5.32
CA GLU A 431 -2.66 16.88 6.37
C GLU A 431 -1.31 17.15 5.71
N LEU A 432 -0.84 18.40 5.79
CA LEU A 432 0.47 18.80 5.26
C LEU A 432 1.59 18.33 6.17
N SER A 433 2.82 18.36 5.67
CA SER A 433 4.04 18.13 6.45
C SER A 433 4.18 19.07 7.66
N THR A 434 3.52 20.24 7.63
CA THR A 434 3.45 21.20 8.74
C THR A 434 2.45 20.83 9.84
N GLY A 435 1.61 19.80 9.63
CA GLY A 435 0.52 19.40 10.52
C GLY A 435 -0.80 20.12 10.28
N ARG A 436 -0.86 21.11 9.38
CA ARG A 436 -2.11 21.77 9.00
C ARG A 436 -3.00 20.81 8.20
N LEU A 437 -4.29 20.80 8.52
CA LEU A 437 -5.33 20.12 7.75
C LEU A 437 -5.97 21.06 6.72
N LEU A 438 -6.10 20.59 5.49
CA LEU A 438 -6.79 21.24 4.37
C LEU A 438 -7.98 20.38 3.96
N MET A 439 -9.18 20.95 4.01
CA MET A 439 -10.37 20.38 3.41
C MET A 439 -10.74 21.18 2.16
N PRO A 440 -10.35 20.71 0.96
CA PRO A 440 -10.67 21.41 -0.27
C PRO A 440 -12.17 21.30 -0.56
N ALA A 441 -12.82 22.44 -0.78
CA ALA A 441 -14.26 22.54 -0.99
C ALA A 441 -14.60 23.41 -2.21
N ALA A 442 -15.66 23.05 -2.92
CA ALA A 442 -16.27 23.88 -3.95
C ALA A 442 -17.59 24.43 -3.44
N SER A 443 -17.74 25.76 -3.43
CA SER A 443 -18.88 26.43 -2.79
C SER A 443 -19.75 27.18 -3.79
N SER A 444 -21.06 27.08 -3.59
CA SER A 444 -22.09 27.92 -4.20
C SER A 444 -23.07 28.37 -3.11
N PRO A 445 -23.69 29.57 -3.20
CA PRO A 445 -24.74 29.98 -2.27
C PRO A 445 -25.98 29.06 -2.29
N ASP A 446 -26.43 28.63 -3.48
CA ASP A 446 -27.60 27.77 -3.67
C ASP A 446 -27.54 27.09 -5.04
N VAL A 447 -27.40 25.77 -5.10
CA VAL A 447 -27.23 25.05 -6.37
C VAL A 447 -28.49 24.98 -7.24
N ALA A 448 -29.66 25.33 -6.69
CA ALA A 448 -30.89 25.43 -7.47
C ALA A 448 -30.98 26.74 -8.25
N THR A 449 -30.43 27.84 -7.72
CA THR A 449 -30.49 29.17 -8.35
C THR A 449 -29.16 29.66 -8.92
N ASP A 450 -28.03 29.22 -8.35
CA ASP A 450 -26.67 29.53 -8.76
C ASP A 450 -25.82 28.25 -8.79
N ASN A 451 -25.62 27.69 -9.98
CA ASN A 451 -24.89 26.44 -10.15
C ASN A 451 -23.42 26.65 -10.56
N HIS A 452 -22.84 27.78 -10.13
CA HIS A 452 -21.45 28.16 -10.35
C HIS A 452 -20.63 28.03 -9.06
N PHE A 453 -19.52 27.28 -9.12
CA PHE A 453 -18.73 26.91 -7.95
C PHE A 453 -17.37 27.58 -7.93
N ARG A 454 -16.93 27.95 -6.72
CA ARG A 454 -15.56 28.42 -6.46
C ARG A 454 -14.88 27.46 -5.50
N SER A 455 -13.69 27.01 -5.89
CA SER A 455 -12.89 26.09 -5.08
C SER A 455 -12.02 26.85 -4.08
N HIS A 456 -12.01 26.42 -2.83
CA HIS A 456 -11.19 26.98 -1.76
C HIS A 456 -10.82 25.86 -0.78
N CYS A 457 -10.20 26.19 0.36
CA CYS A 457 -9.94 25.24 1.44
C CYS A 457 -10.43 25.78 2.78
N PHE A 458 -11.08 24.91 3.56
CA PHE A 458 -11.14 25.10 5.00
C PHE A 458 -9.84 24.62 5.63
N LEU A 459 -9.34 25.36 6.61
CA LEU A 459 -8.03 25.16 7.22
C LEU A 459 -8.17 24.91 8.72
N SER A 460 -7.37 23.98 9.24
CA SER A 460 -7.24 23.71 10.67
C SER A 460 -5.76 23.56 11.05
N ASP A 461 -5.32 24.32 12.05
CA ASP A 461 -3.95 24.31 12.57
C ASP A 461 -3.82 23.58 13.93
N ASP A 462 -4.90 22.98 14.46
CA ASP A 462 -4.95 22.41 15.82
C ASP A 462 -5.44 20.95 15.87
N GLY A 463 -5.24 20.22 14.77
CA GLY A 463 -5.63 18.81 14.64
C GLY A 463 -7.13 18.60 14.43
N GLY A 464 -7.83 19.60 13.88
CA GLY A 464 -9.23 19.52 13.49
C GLY A 464 -10.20 20.01 14.56
N LYS A 465 -9.73 20.64 15.64
CA LYS A 465 -10.59 21.13 16.73
C LYS A 465 -11.29 22.42 16.34
N THR A 466 -10.60 23.30 15.62
CA THR A 466 -11.17 24.54 15.07
C THR A 466 -10.82 24.71 13.60
N TRP A 467 -11.74 25.32 12.85
CA TRP A 467 -11.64 25.50 11.40
C TRP A 467 -11.92 26.94 11.01
N ARG A 468 -11.31 27.38 9.91
CA ARG A 468 -11.60 28.66 9.26
C ARG A 468 -11.61 28.51 7.75
N ASP A 469 -12.32 29.40 7.07
CA ASP A 469 -12.17 29.58 5.63
C ASP A 469 -10.75 30.09 5.29
N GLY A 470 -10.20 29.60 4.18
CA GLY A 470 -9.07 30.23 3.50
C GLY A 470 -9.48 31.59 2.90
N ILE A 471 -8.51 32.48 2.70
CA ILE A 471 -8.76 33.84 2.20
C ILE A 471 -9.13 33.85 0.71
N GLY A 472 -8.47 33.02 -0.10
CA GLY A 472 -8.60 33.01 -1.56
C GLY A 472 -9.45 31.86 -2.10
N ASN A 473 -9.78 31.94 -3.38
CA ASN A 473 -10.46 30.88 -4.12
C ASN A 473 -9.92 30.75 -5.54
N VAL A 474 -10.22 29.62 -6.16
CA VAL A 474 -9.98 29.30 -7.55
C VAL A 474 -11.33 29.29 -8.27
N ASP A 475 -11.41 30.02 -9.38
CA ASP A 475 -12.60 30.15 -10.22
C ASP A 475 -12.27 29.81 -11.68
N ALA A 476 -13.28 29.51 -12.48
CA ALA A 476 -13.17 29.22 -13.90
C ALA A 476 -14.46 29.60 -14.65
N ASP A 477 -14.42 29.60 -15.98
CA ASP A 477 -15.62 29.84 -16.78
C ASP A 477 -16.69 28.74 -16.60
N LYS A 478 -17.91 29.02 -17.08
CA LYS A 478 -19.07 28.12 -17.06
C LYS A 478 -19.56 27.84 -15.63
N ARG A 479 -19.54 26.59 -15.16
CA ARG A 479 -19.90 26.22 -13.78
C ARG A 479 -18.79 26.44 -12.76
N GLY A 480 -17.67 27.05 -13.14
CA GLY A 480 -16.60 27.37 -12.20
C GLY A 480 -15.60 26.23 -11.98
N ALA A 481 -14.86 26.31 -10.88
CA ALA A 481 -13.96 25.27 -10.40
C ALA A 481 -14.71 24.41 -9.37
N MET A 482 -14.74 23.10 -9.60
CA MET A 482 -15.58 22.18 -8.82
C MET A 482 -14.74 21.07 -8.18
N GLU A 483 -15.30 20.46 -7.13
CA GLU A 483 -14.84 19.20 -6.50
C GLU A 483 -13.31 19.09 -6.38
N PRO A 484 -12.66 20.05 -5.70
CA PRO A 484 -11.21 20.14 -5.69
C PRO A 484 -10.54 19.02 -4.90
N GLU A 485 -9.27 18.80 -5.23
CA GLU A 485 -8.32 17.97 -4.49
C GLU A 485 -7.01 18.72 -4.31
N VAL A 486 -6.26 18.44 -3.26
CA VAL A 486 -4.96 19.08 -3.00
C VAL A 486 -3.87 18.05 -2.71
N VAL A 487 -2.66 18.32 -3.20
CA VAL A 487 -1.44 17.56 -2.92
C VAL A 487 -0.28 18.51 -2.60
N GLU A 488 0.48 18.19 -1.55
CA GLU A 488 1.70 18.90 -1.19
C GLU A 488 2.86 18.47 -2.10
N LEU A 489 3.54 19.46 -2.68
CA LEU A 489 4.69 19.28 -3.55
C LEU A 489 5.99 19.25 -2.76
N LYS A 490 7.05 18.69 -3.36
CA LYS A 490 8.36 18.58 -2.70
C LYS A 490 8.99 19.92 -2.31
N ASP A 491 8.60 21.01 -2.97
CA ASP A 491 9.05 22.37 -2.69
C ASP A 491 8.19 23.10 -1.64
N GLY A 492 7.18 22.42 -1.07
CA GLY A 492 6.26 22.97 -0.07
C GLY A 492 5.06 23.71 -0.64
N ARG A 493 4.99 23.94 -1.97
CA ARG A 493 3.76 24.44 -2.59
C ARG A 493 2.67 23.39 -2.52
N ILE A 494 1.42 23.82 -2.58
CA ILE A 494 0.27 22.94 -2.69
C ILE A 494 -0.33 23.09 -4.07
N MET A 495 -0.53 21.98 -4.77
CA MET A 495 -1.25 21.95 -6.03
C MET A 495 -2.70 21.55 -5.78
N MET A 496 -3.64 22.41 -6.17
CA MET A 496 -5.06 22.08 -6.28
C MET A 496 -5.37 21.55 -7.67
N LEU A 497 -6.09 20.44 -7.75
CA LEU A 497 -6.76 19.99 -8.97
C LEU A 497 -8.24 20.34 -8.85
N ALA A 498 -8.84 20.85 -9.93
CA ALA A 498 -10.26 21.16 -9.98
C ALA A 498 -10.94 20.49 -11.17
N ARG A 499 -12.14 19.96 -10.95
CA ARG A 499 -13.06 19.55 -12.01
C ARG A 499 -13.53 20.80 -12.76
N THR A 500 -13.54 20.75 -14.09
CA THR A 500 -14.00 21.87 -14.93
C THR A 500 -14.89 21.40 -16.08
N GLN A 501 -15.51 22.36 -16.78
CA GLN A 501 -16.22 22.13 -18.05
C GLN A 501 -15.40 22.56 -19.28
N LEU A 502 -14.10 22.78 -19.11
CA LEU A 502 -13.23 23.35 -20.14
C LEU A 502 -12.59 22.29 -21.05
N GLY A 503 -12.90 21.01 -20.81
CA GLY A 503 -12.32 19.87 -21.52
C GLY A 503 -10.98 19.38 -20.94
N TYR A 504 -10.60 19.91 -19.78
CA TYR A 504 -9.43 19.50 -19.00
C TYR A 504 -9.69 19.67 -17.50
N PRO A 505 -9.10 18.83 -16.63
CA PRO A 505 -8.95 19.17 -15.22
C PRO A 505 -8.05 20.40 -15.06
N GLY A 506 -8.43 21.33 -14.18
CA GLY A 506 -7.64 22.52 -13.90
C GLY A 506 -6.61 22.26 -12.80
N LYS A 507 -5.51 23.02 -12.80
CA LYS A 507 -4.53 23.10 -11.72
C LYS A 507 -4.31 24.54 -11.26
N ALA A 508 -4.15 24.74 -9.96
CA ALA A 508 -3.75 26.00 -9.33
C ALA A 508 -2.77 25.72 -8.18
N TYR A 509 -1.98 26.71 -7.79
CA TYR A 509 -0.96 26.55 -6.74
C TYR A 509 -1.20 27.51 -5.57
N SER A 510 -0.88 27.05 -4.37
CA SER A 510 -0.80 27.86 -3.14
C SER A 510 0.62 27.77 -2.58
N GLU A 511 1.13 28.90 -2.09
CA GLU A 511 2.46 29.03 -1.46
C GLU A 511 2.38 29.29 0.05
N ASP A 512 1.17 29.43 0.61
CA ASP A 512 0.89 29.86 1.99
C ASP A 512 0.10 28.82 2.80
N GLY A 513 0.22 27.55 2.42
CA GLY A 513 -0.43 26.45 3.14
C GLY A 513 -1.93 26.34 2.85
N GLY A 514 -2.37 26.73 1.65
CA GLY A 514 -3.75 26.58 1.16
C GLY A 514 -4.67 27.79 1.41
N ASP A 515 -4.12 28.91 1.88
CA ASP A 515 -4.90 30.10 2.26
C ASP A 515 -5.26 30.94 1.03
N THR A 516 -4.31 31.15 0.12
CA THR A 516 -4.53 31.82 -1.16
C THR A 516 -4.09 30.97 -2.34
N TRP A 517 -4.61 31.29 -3.52
CA TRP A 517 -4.44 30.48 -4.73
C TRP A 517 -4.08 31.35 -5.93
N GLY A 518 -3.14 30.87 -6.74
CA GLY A 518 -2.85 31.39 -8.07
C GLY A 518 -3.96 31.07 -9.10
N PRO A 519 -3.81 31.55 -10.35
CA PRO A 519 -4.81 31.34 -11.39
C PRO A 519 -4.94 29.85 -11.77
N LEU A 520 -6.16 29.46 -12.15
CA LEU A 520 -6.41 28.13 -12.71
C LEU A 520 -5.82 28.03 -14.12
N THR A 521 -5.05 26.98 -14.35
CA THR A 521 -4.49 26.61 -15.66
C THR A 521 -4.83 25.17 -15.99
N SER A 522 -4.54 24.71 -17.21
CA SER A 522 -4.75 23.30 -17.56
C SER A 522 -3.77 22.39 -16.82
N LEU A 523 -4.24 21.23 -16.34
CA LEU A 523 -3.40 20.15 -15.83
C LEU A 523 -2.51 19.51 -16.93
N GLY A 524 -2.74 19.84 -18.20
CA GLY A 524 -2.00 19.27 -19.35
C GLY A 524 -2.59 17.98 -19.90
N VAL A 525 -3.75 17.55 -19.39
CA VAL A 525 -4.50 16.38 -19.87
C VAL A 525 -5.94 16.76 -20.20
N GLN A 526 -6.54 16.07 -21.16
CA GLN A 526 -7.98 16.20 -21.42
C GLN A 526 -8.80 15.49 -20.33
N GLY A 527 -10.03 15.95 -20.11
CA GLY A 527 -10.97 15.28 -19.22
C GLY A 527 -12.39 15.82 -19.33
N PRO A 528 -13.40 15.03 -18.94
CA PRO A 528 -14.78 15.49 -18.92
C PRO A 528 -15.05 16.30 -17.64
N GLU A 529 -16.29 16.71 -17.46
CA GLU A 529 -16.75 17.30 -16.20
C GLU A 529 -16.87 16.23 -15.09
N ALA A 530 -15.71 15.73 -14.62
CA ALA A 530 -15.55 14.71 -13.59
C ALA A 530 -14.36 15.03 -12.65
N PRO A 531 -14.41 14.58 -11.38
CA PRO A 531 -13.29 14.73 -10.46
C PRO A 531 -12.12 13.84 -10.89
N ALA A 532 -10.90 14.31 -10.61
CA ALA A 532 -9.65 13.56 -10.73
C ALA A 532 -9.09 13.26 -9.34
N THR A 533 -8.16 12.30 -9.25
CA THR A 533 -7.41 11.98 -8.03
C THR A 533 -5.92 12.00 -8.24
N VAL A 534 -5.19 12.64 -7.33
CA VAL A 534 -3.73 12.69 -7.32
C VAL A 534 -3.16 12.28 -5.97
N ARG A 535 -2.22 11.33 -5.97
CA ARG A 535 -1.48 10.94 -4.77
C ARG A 535 -0.01 10.77 -5.06
N ARG A 536 0.83 11.10 -4.09
CA ARG A 536 2.25 10.78 -4.14
C ARG A 536 2.45 9.29 -3.81
N ILE A 537 3.13 8.55 -4.68
CA ILE A 537 3.50 7.15 -4.43
C ILE A 537 4.63 7.15 -3.38
N PRO A 538 4.47 6.50 -2.21
CA PRO A 538 5.48 6.53 -1.16
C PRO A 538 6.83 5.94 -1.58
N SER A 539 6.86 4.89 -2.40
CA SER A 539 8.14 4.26 -2.75
C SER A 539 8.97 5.06 -3.76
N THR A 540 8.36 5.87 -4.63
CA THR A 540 9.06 6.59 -5.70
C THR A 540 9.08 8.10 -5.50
N GLY A 541 8.07 8.65 -4.81
CA GLY A 541 7.86 10.08 -4.68
C GLY A 541 7.26 10.73 -5.93
N ASP A 542 6.85 9.93 -6.93
CA ASP A 542 6.12 10.39 -8.12
C ASP A 542 4.66 10.70 -7.77
N LEU A 543 4.00 11.53 -8.58
CA LEU A 543 2.56 11.75 -8.50
C LEU A 543 1.82 10.77 -9.41
N LEU A 544 0.84 10.05 -8.86
CA LEU A 544 -0.10 9.20 -9.59
C LEU A 544 -1.42 9.96 -9.77
N LEU A 545 -1.78 10.23 -11.02
CA LEU A 545 -3.08 10.78 -11.41
C LEU A 545 -4.00 9.65 -11.88
N ILE A 546 -5.20 9.58 -11.32
CA ILE A 546 -6.30 8.75 -11.81
C ILE A 546 -7.45 9.67 -12.23
N TRP A 547 -7.85 9.60 -13.49
CA TRP A 547 -8.91 10.46 -14.03
C TRP A 547 -9.62 9.78 -15.21
N ASN A 548 -10.71 10.39 -15.66
CA ASN A 548 -11.39 9.95 -16.87
C ASN A 548 -10.72 10.59 -18.11
N ASN A 549 -9.94 9.83 -18.86
CA ASN A 549 -9.25 10.33 -20.06
C ASN A 549 -10.19 10.32 -21.28
N THR A 550 -11.16 11.21 -21.25
CA THR A 550 -12.15 11.37 -22.32
C THR A 550 -12.65 12.80 -22.37
N TYR A 551 -13.02 13.29 -23.53
CA TYR A 551 -13.72 14.56 -23.65
C TYR A 551 -14.64 14.53 -24.86
N THR A 552 -15.89 14.95 -24.66
CA THR A 552 -16.86 15.13 -25.74
C THR A 552 -17.32 16.58 -25.70
N PRO A 553 -16.99 17.41 -26.71
CA PRO A 553 -17.42 18.79 -26.76
C PRO A 553 -18.94 18.92 -26.61
N GLY A 554 -19.38 19.84 -25.76
CA GLY A 554 -20.81 20.07 -25.48
C GLY A 554 -21.48 19.05 -24.56
N ALA A 555 -20.83 17.91 -24.24
CA ALA A 555 -21.31 17.05 -23.18
C ALA A 555 -21.11 17.74 -21.82
N GLY A 556 -22.20 17.97 -21.11
CA GLY A 556 -22.20 18.61 -19.79
C GLY A 556 -22.21 17.61 -18.64
N HIS A 557 -22.81 18.04 -17.54
CA HIS A 557 -23.05 17.23 -16.37
C HIS A 557 -23.78 15.92 -16.73
N GLY A 558 -23.21 14.77 -16.38
CA GLY A 558 -23.73 13.44 -16.76
C GLY A 558 -23.16 12.85 -18.06
N GLY A 559 -22.18 13.51 -18.69
CA GLY A 559 -21.40 12.92 -19.79
C GLY A 559 -20.68 11.63 -19.40
N LYS A 560 -20.33 10.79 -20.39
CA LYS A 560 -19.63 9.52 -20.16
C LYS A 560 -18.27 9.73 -19.47
N ARG A 561 -18.00 8.90 -18.47
CA ARG A 561 -16.75 8.90 -17.68
C ARG A 561 -16.05 7.55 -17.84
N THR A 562 -15.56 7.31 -19.05
CA THR A 562 -14.82 6.11 -19.45
C THR A 562 -13.90 6.47 -20.63
N PRO A 563 -12.66 5.97 -20.69
CA PRO A 563 -12.00 5.07 -19.72
C PRO A 563 -11.69 5.76 -18.39
N LEU A 564 -11.40 4.95 -17.37
CA LEU A 564 -10.72 5.39 -16.15
C LEU A 564 -9.22 5.08 -16.33
N THR A 565 -8.39 6.11 -16.29
CA THR A 565 -6.98 6.07 -16.74
C THR A 565 -6.05 6.49 -15.61
N ALA A 566 -4.88 5.87 -15.56
CA ALA A 566 -3.77 6.23 -14.68
C ALA A 566 -2.62 6.88 -15.47
N ALA A 567 -1.97 7.89 -14.88
CA ALA A 567 -0.75 8.49 -15.38
C ALA A 567 0.21 8.85 -14.24
N LEU A 568 1.49 8.92 -14.55
CA LEU A 568 2.54 9.35 -13.63
C LEU A 568 3.10 10.71 -14.02
N SER A 569 3.42 11.51 -13.02
CA SER A 569 4.30 12.67 -13.15
C SER A 569 5.51 12.47 -12.23
N ARG A 570 6.71 12.60 -12.83
CA ARG A 570 8.00 12.58 -12.12
C ARG A 570 8.54 13.99 -11.82
N ASP A 571 7.81 15.02 -12.27
CA ASP A 571 8.18 16.43 -12.26
C ASP A 571 7.14 17.31 -11.54
N GLU A 572 6.54 16.78 -10.47
CA GLU A 572 5.62 17.51 -9.58
C GLU A 572 4.37 18.09 -10.27
N GLY A 573 3.87 17.40 -11.31
CA GLY A 573 2.63 17.72 -12.02
C GLY A 573 2.79 18.62 -13.24
N GLU A 574 4.02 18.78 -13.75
CA GLU A 574 4.26 19.53 -14.99
C GLU A 574 3.96 18.71 -16.25
N ALA A 575 4.36 17.43 -16.28
CA ALA A 575 4.04 16.52 -17.38
C ALA A 575 3.48 15.18 -16.86
N TRP A 576 2.55 14.61 -17.64
CA TRP A 576 1.86 13.36 -17.32
C TRP A 576 2.10 12.31 -18.40
N THR A 577 2.60 11.15 -17.99
CA THR A 577 2.75 9.97 -18.86
C THR A 577 1.65 8.97 -18.56
N VAL A 578 0.78 8.70 -19.52
CA VAL A 578 -0.27 7.67 -19.39
C VAL A 578 0.38 6.30 -19.25
N VAL A 579 -0.01 5.56 -18.21
CA VAL A 579 0.53 4.20 -17.94
C VAL A 579 -0.47 3.11 -18.30
N GLY A 580 -1.77 3.39 -18.22
CA GLY A 580 -2.79 2.42 -18.62
C GLY A 580 -4.19 2.78 -18.15
N ASN A 581 -5.17 2.01 -18.64
CA ASN A 581 -6.54 2.13 -18.19
C ASN A 581 -6.85 1.12 -17.09
N LEU A 582 -7.43 1.60 -16.00
CA LEU A 582 -8.05 0.77 -14.98
C LEU A 582 -9.35 0.17 -15.52
N GLU A 583 -10.19 1.00 -16.15
CA GLU A 583 -11.46 0.58 -16.72
C GLU A 583 -11.57 1.10 -18.16
N SER A 584 -12.09 0.30 -19.08
CA SER A 584 -12.22 0.67 -20.50
C SER A 584 -13.56 0.31 -21.12
N ASP A 585 -14.51 -0.22 -20.35
CA ASP A 585 -15.82 -0.58 -20.89
C ASP A 585 -16.60 0.68 -21.33
N PRO A 586 -16.90 0.85 -22.63
CA PRO A 586 -17.56 2.04 -23.17
C PRO A 586 -19.06 2.11 -22.85
N SER A 587 -19.64 1.02 -22.35
CA SER A 587 -21.04 0.94 -21.92
C SER A 587 -21.25 1.39 -20.47
N ARG A 588 -20.15 1.61 -19.74
CA ARG A 588 -20.14 1.90 -18.30
C ARG A 588 -19.54 3.28 -18.03
N THR A 589 -19.74 3.75 -16.80
CA THR A 589 -19.24 5.03 -16.31
C THR A 589 -18.59 4.80 -14.95
N PHE A 590 -17.43 5.40 -14.72
CA PHE A 590 -16.63 5.23 -13.50
C PHE A 590 -16.13 6.57 -12.98
N SER A 591 -16.20 6.83 -11.67
CA SER A 591 -15.70 8.08 -11.11
C SER A 591 -15.63 8.06 -9.57
N TYR A 592 -15.25 9.19 -8.96
CA TYR A 592 -15.15 9.40 -7.50
C TYR A 592 -14.16 8.44 -6.84
N ILE A 593 -12.91 8.54 -7.31
CA ILE A 593 -11.83 7.67 -6.88
C ILE A 593 -11.36 8.09 -5.47
N SER A 594 -11.22 7.11 -4.58
CA SER A 594 -10.32 7.21 -3.43
C SER A 594 -9.03 6.46 -3.74
N LEU A 595 -7.92 6.93 -3.19
CA LEU A 595 -6.63 6.31 -3.42
C LEU A 595 -5.75 6.44 -2.19
N THR A 596 -5.33 5.29 -1.67
CA THR A 596 -4.32 5.18 -0.62
C THR A 596 -3.30 4.10 -1.00
N PHE A 597 -2.16 4.11 -0.32
CA PHE A 597 -1.13 3.09 -0.50
C PHE A 597 -1.03 2.24 0.77
N VAL A 598 -1.13 0.93 0.59
CA VAL A 598 -1.00 -0.05 1.67
C VAL A 598 0.13 -0.97 1.28
N ARG A 599 1.26 -0.86 1.98
CA ARG A 599 2.49 -1.58 1.67
C ARG A 599 2.92 -1.30 0.22
N ASP A 600 3.03 -2.35 -0.60
CA ASP A 600 3.41 -2.32 -2.00
C ASP A 600 2.23 -2.11 -2.97
N ARG A 601 1.04 -1.77 -2.46
CA ARG A 601 -0.19 -1.75 -3.26
C ARG A 601 -0.88 -0.40 -3.27
N ALA A 602 -1.34 0.02 -4.44
CA ALA A 602 -2.36 1.06 -4.57
C ALA A 602 -3.73 0.45 -4.29
N VAL A 603 -4.40 0.98 -3.26
CA VAL A 603 -5.73 0.57 -2.83
C VAL A 603 -6.70 1.69 -3.14
N MET A 604 -7.75 1.38 -3.89
CA MET A 604 -8.67 2.37 -4.43
C MET A 604 -10.13 1.93 -4.32
N SER A 605 -11.02 2.91 -4.21
CA SER A 605 -12.44 2.71 -4.48
C SER A 605 -12.92 3.66 -5.55
N TYR A 606 -13.92 3.25 -6.33
CA TYR A 606 -14.63 4.13 -7.25
C TYR A 606 -16.02 3.57 -7.51
N TRP A 607 -16.97 4.43 -7.87
CA TRP A 607 -18.26 3.91 -8.31
C TRP A 607 -18.19 3.44 -9.76
N ASP A 608 -19.02 2.46 -10.03
CA ASP A 608 -19.13 1.70 -11.26
C ASP A 608 -20.62 1.65 -11.62
N GLN A 609 -21.01 2.47 -12.60
CA GLN A 609 -22.40 2.63 -13.01
C GLN A 609 -22.74 1.72 -14.19
N ASP A 610 -23.82 0.98 -14.02
CA ASP A 610 -24.49 0.22 -15.07
C ASP A 610 -26.02 0.38 -14.96
N LYS A 611 -26.79 -0.48 -15.62
CA LYS A 611 -28.27 -0.42 -15.61
C LYS A 611 -28.87 -0.67 -14.21
N ALA A 612 -28.16 -1.34 -13.31
CA ALA A 612 -28.63 -1.64 -11.96
C ALA A 612 -28.47 -0.46 -11.00
N GLY A 613 -27.68 0.56 -11.37
CA GLY A 613 -27.38 1.74 -10.55
C GLY A 613 -25.89 1.96 -10.40
N TYR A 614 -25.49 2.57 -9.29
CA TYR A 614 -24.10 2.92 -8.99
C TYR A 614 -23.57 1.96 -7.93
N SER A 615 -22.82 0.94 -8.35
CA SER A 615 -22.13 0.05 -7.40
C SER A 615 -20.82 0.68 -6.96
N CYS A 616 -20.35 0.40 -5.74
CA CYS A 616 -19.02 0.82 -5.32
C CYS A 616 -18.04 -0.35 -5.41
N ARG A 617 -16.95 -0.14 -6.15
CA ARG A 617 -15.90 -1.12 -6.41
C ARG A 617 -14.69 -0.83 -5.55
N PHE A 618 -14.11 -1.88 -5.01
CA PHE A 618 -12.76 -1.91 -4.47
C PHE A 618 -11.81 -2.43 -5.54
N ARG A 619 -10.63 -1.82 -5.64
CA ARG A 619 -9.52 -2.41 -6.40
C ARG A 619 -8.21 -2.27 -5.65
N SER A 620 -7.35 -3.27 -5.77
CA SER A 620 -5.99 -3.24 -5.26
C SER A 620 -5.02 -3.75 -6.31
N LEU A 621 -4.05 -2.92 -6.69
CA LEU A 621 -3.02 -3.21 -7.68
C LEU A 621 -1.63 -3.06 -7.04
N PRO A 622 -0.64 -3.89 -7.42
CA PRO A 622 0.74 -3.65 -7.01
C PRO A 622 1.22 -2.32 -7.60
N VAL A 623 2.02 -1.55 -6.86
CA VAL A 623 2.58 -0.27 -7.30
C VAL A 623 3.41 -0.44 -8.59
N SER A 624 4.09 -1.59 -8.73
CA SER A 624 4.84 -1.93 -9.95
C SER A 624 3.97 -1.97 -11.22
N TRP A 625 2.65 -2.10 -11.11
CA TRP A 625 1.73 -2.02 -12.26
C TRP A 625 1.82 -0.67 -12.99
N PHE A 626 2.06 0.43 -12.27
CA PHE A 626 2.15 1.76 -12.85
C PHE A 626 3.50 2.05 -13.53
N TYR A 627 4.47 1.14 -13.45
CA TYR A 627 5.83 1.31 -13.99
C TYR A 627 6.19 0.29 -15.08
N ARG A 628 5.18 -0.31 -15.71
CA ARG A 628 5.33 -1.35 -16.73
C ARG A 628 5.72 -0.81 -18.11
#